data_AF-A0A5N9FQH2-F1
#
_entry.id   AF-A0A5N9FQH2-F1
#
_cell.length_a   1.000
_cell.length_b   1.000
_cell.length_c   1.000
_cell.angle_alpha   90.00
_cell.angle_beta   90.00
_cell.angle_gamma   90.00
#
_symmetry.space_group_name_H-M   'P 1'
#
loop_
_entity.id
_entity.type
_entity.pdbx_description
1 polymer ?
#
loop_
_entity_poly.entity_id
_entity_poly.type
_entity_poly.pdbx_seq_one_letter_code
_entity_poly.pdbx_strand_id
1 'polypeptide(L)'
;MRVVHYLNQFFGGIGGEEHADTEFQVHDEPVGPGRLLEQILGEDAQIVRTIVCGDNYATENMDALTAFVVEKTKEVQADLFVAGPCFEAGRYGVAAAGLCVAVSSELDIPVVTGMATENPGVDLHRQSLFIVDSGQNAAAMRDVLTKMSEMAHKLAEGCQIGSPEEEGYIARGILKDAFVEDTAAERLVAMLSAKVNGEYFASELPAPSFPAITSPAPVVDMSKAKVAIITDGGLVPAGNPDNISAWAATNWGAYDISGKDGLQGDDYEVSHRGYDTRYVEQSPDRLVPVDALRELEESNIIGELHNKFFSTSGLVNPIANSRRLGREIAEQLKESEIDAVILTST
;
A
#
# COMPACT_ATOMS: atom_id res chain seq x y z
N MET A 1 5.72 -29.66 -18.35
CA MET A 1 5.00 -28.72 -17.48
C MET A 1 3.94 -27.99 -18.30
N ARG A 2 2.66 -28.16 -17.95
CA ARG A 2 1.53 -27.48 -18.59
C ARG A 2 1.30 -26.14 -17.91
N VAL A 3 1.49 -25.06 -18.64
CA VAL A 3 1.45 -23.70 -18.10
C VAL A 3 0.18 -22.99 -18.53
N VAL A 4 -0.47 -22.33 -17.59
CA VAL A 4 -1.55 -21.38 -17.86
C VAL A 4 -1.04 -19.97 -17.60
N HIS A 5 -1.22 -19.08 -18.57
CA HIS A 5 -0.72 -17.71 -18.51
C HIS A 5 -1.88 -16.70 -18.51
N TYR A 6 -1.95 -15.84 -17.49
CA TYR A 6 -2.90 -14.74 -17.42
C TYR A 6 -2.27 -13.42 -17.85
N LEU A 7 -2.96 -12.69 -18.74
CA LEU A 7 -2.56 -11.40 -19.29
C LEU A 7 -3.69 -10.36 -19.27
N ASN A 8 -3.34 -9.08 -19.20
CA ASN A 8 -4.30 -8.01 -19.48
C ASN A 8 -4.48 -7.80 -20.99
N GLN A 9 -5.46 -6.97 -21.37
CA GLN A 9 -5.77 -6.64 -22.76
C GLN A 9 -4.57 -6.08 -23.54
N PHE A 10 -3.69 -5.32 -22.89
CA PHE A 10 -2.52 -4.73 -23.52
C PHE A 10 -1.47 -5.78 -23.88
N PHE A 11 -1.05 -6.59 -22.92
CA PHE A 11 -0.07 -7.65 -23.17
C PHE A 11 -0.67 -8.83 -23.96
N GLY A 12 -1.98 -9.03 -23.89
CA GLY A 12 -2.72 -9.96 -24.72
C GLY A 12 -2.91 -9.50 -26.17
N GLY A 13 -2.50 -8.27 -26.52
CA GLY A 13 -2.56 -7.76 -27.90
C GLY A 13 -3.95 -7.36 -28.39
N ILE A 14 -4.90 -7.16 -27.48
CA ILE A 14 -6.26 -6.68 -27.79
C ILE A 14 -6.25 -5.16 -28.00
N GLY A 15 -5.49 -4.42 -27.18
CA GLY A 15 -5.34 -2.96 -27.29
C GLY A 15 -5.08 -2.31 -25.93
N GLY A 16 -5.20 -0.99 -25.86
CA GLY A 16 -4.91 -0.19 -24.68
C GLY A 16 -6.11 0.00 -23.75
N GLU A 17 -6.26 1.22 -23.25
CA GLU A 17 -7.32 1.60 -22.31
C GLU A 17 -8.72 1.51 -22.95
N GLU A 18 -8.82 1.72 -24.26
CA GLU A 18 -10.06 1.62 -25.02
C GLU A 18 -10.68 0.21 -25.02
N HIS A 19 -9.88 -0.80 -24.66
CA HIS A 19 -10.30 -2.19 -24.55
C HIS A 19 -10.24 -2.71 -23.10
N ALA A 20 -10.13 -1.84 -22.09
CA ALA A 20 -10.06 -2.24 -20.69
C ALA A 20 -11.34 -2.89 -20.14
N ASP A 21 -12.48 -2.71 -20.81
CA ASP A 21 -13.77 -3.34 -20.45
C ASP A 21 -14.00 -4.70 -21.13
N THR A 22 -13.00 -5.21 -21.86
CA THR A 22 -13.12 -6.49 -22.59
C THR A 22 -13.25 -7.65 -21.61
N GLU A 23 -14.27 -8.48 -21.79
CA GLU A 23 -14.44 -9.72 -21.02
C GLU A 23 -13.27 -10.70 -21.26
N PHE A 24 -13.17 -11.74 -20.42
CA PHE A 24 -12.10 -12.71 -20.54
C PHE A 24 -12.17 -13.50 -21.87
N GLN A 25 -11.02 -13.64 -22.53
CA GLN A 25 -10.81 -14.45 -23.73
C GLN A 25 -9.83 -15.57 -23.42
N VAL A 26 -10.06 -16.74 -24.03
CA VAL A 26 -9.21 -17.92 -23.88
C VAL A 26 -8.58 -18.24 -25.22
N HIS A 27 -7.27 -18.43 -25.19
CA HIS A 27 -6.47 -18.86 -26.33
C HIS A 27 -5.75 -20.16 -25.96
N ASP A 28 -5.82 -21.18 -26.80
CA ASP A 28 -5.07 -22.44 -26.60
C ASP A 28 -3.63 -22.36 -27.18
N GLU A 29 -3.07 -21.15 -27.22
CA GLU A 29 -1.71 -20.86 -27.70
C GLU A 29 -1.06 -19.73 -26.87
N PRO A 30 0.28 -19.60 -26.87
CA PRO A 30 0.96 -18.47 -26.23
C PRO A 30 0.69 -17.15 -26.95
N VAL A 31 0.20 -16.16 -26.19
CA VAL A 31 -0.09 -14.80 -26.68
C VAL A 31 0.87 -13.78 -26.06
N GLY A 32 1.28 -12.79 -26.86
CA GLY A 32 2.10 -11.67 -26.40
C GLY A 32 3.40 -12.11 -25.70
N PRO A 33 3.67 -11.67 -24.45
CA PRO A 33 4.85 -12.06 -23.70
C PRO A 33 4.88 -13.57 -23.36
N GLY A 34 3.74 -14.28 -23.44
CA GLY A 34 3.70 -15.73 -23.26
C GLY A 34 4.59 -16.49 -24.25
N ARG A 35 4.75 -15.98 -25.48
CA ARG A 35 5.66 -16.58 -26.47
C ARG A 35 7.11 -16.54 -26.03
N LEU A 36 7.51 -15.43 -25.40
CA LEU A 36 8.85 -15.28 -24.86
C LEU A 36 9.03 -16.12 -23.59
N LEU A 37 8.01 -16.18 -22.73
CA LEU A 37 8.00 -17.03 -21.54
C LEU A 37 8.16 -18.50 -21.90
N GLU A 38 7.42 -19.01 -22.89
CA GLU A 38 7.55 -20.39 -23.36
C GLU A 38 8.97 -20.70 -23.88
N GLN A 39 9.58 -19.78 -24.63
CA GLN A 39 10.97 -19.92 -25.07
C GLN A 39 11.97 -19.99 -23.91
N ILE A 40 11.73 -19.24 -22.84
CA ILE A 40 12.62 -19.17 -21.67
C ILE A 40 12.46 -20.41 -20.77
N LEU A 41 11.23 -20.89 -20.58
CA LEU A 41 10.95 -22.10 -19.81
C LEU A 41 11.55 -23.37 -20.45
N GLY A 42 11.84 -23.32 -21.76
CA GLY A 42 12.50 -24.40 -22.50
C GLY A 42 11.54 -25.50 -22.95
N GLU A 43 12.11 -26.57 -23.53
CA GLU A 43 11.35 -27.64 -24.20
C GLU A 43 10.45 -28.46 -23.25
N ASP A 44 10.74 -28.44 -21.94
CA ASP A 44 10.00 -29.20 -20.93
C ASP A 44 8.73 -28.48 -20.45
N ALA A 45 8.44 -27.27 -20.93
CA ALA A 45 7.26 -26.50 -20.56
C ALA A 45 6.52 -25.98 -21.80
N GLN A 46 5.19 -26.00 -21.73
CA GLN A 46 4.33 -25.50 -22.80
C GLN A 46 3.20 -24.67 -22.23
N ILE A 47 2.94 -23.50 -22.81
CA ILE A 47 1.76 -22.71 -22.48
C ILE A 47 0.58 -23.33 -23.20
N VAL A 48 -0.21 -24.11 -22.45
CA VAL A 48 -1.39 -24.81 -22.98
C VAL A 48 -2.62 -23.91 -23.06
N ARG A 49 -2.61 -22.80 -22.31
CA ARG A 49 -3.72 -21.84 -22.30
C ARG A 49 -3.25 -20.46 -21.88
N THR A 50 -3.66 -19.45 -22.65
CA THR A 50 -3.53 -18.05 -22.29
C THR A 50 -4.92 -17.47 -22.03
N ILE A 51 -5.09 -16.79 -20.90
CA ILE A 51 -6.33 -16.11 -20.53
C ILE A 51 -6.05 -14.60 -20.57
N VAL A 52 -6.82 -13.86 -21.35
CA VAL A 52 -6.68 -12.41 -21.49
C VAL A 52 -7.93 -11.73 -20.97
N CYS A 53 -7.81 -10.75 -20.08
CA CYS A 53 -8.96 -9.98 -19.57
C CYS A 53 -8.67 -8.48 -19.57
N GLY A 54 -9.69 -7.65 -19.80
CA GLY A 54 -9.59 -6.21 -19.63
C GLY A 54 -9.46 -5.81 -18.17
N ASP A 55 -8.61 -4.82 -17.89
CA ASP A 55 -8.29 -4.36 -16.53
C ASP A 55 -9.52 -3.82 -15.76
N ASN A 56 -10.44 -3.11 -16.42
CA ASN A 56 -11.66 -2.60 -15.77
C ASN A 56 -12.62 -3.75 -15.47
N TYR A 57 -12.83 -4.62 -16.46
CA TYR A 57 -13.71 -5.78 -16.29
C TYR A 57 -13.24 -6.67 -15.15
N ALA A 58 -11.94 -6.95 -15.06
CA ALA A 58 -11.34 -7.73 -13.98
C ALA A 58 -11.56 -7.08 -12.60
N THR A 59 -11.44 -5.75 -12.53
CA THR A 59 -11.66 -5.00 -11.28
C THR A 59 -13.12 -5.07 -10.82
N GLU A 60 -14.07 -4.98 -11.75
CA GLU A 60 -15.51 -4.99 -11.44
C GLU A 60 -16.07 -6.41 -11.21
N ASN A 61 -15.45 -7.44 -11.80
CA ASN A 61 -15.98 -8.82 -11.84
C ASN A 61 -14.98 -9.86 -11.30
N MET A 62 -14.19 -9.48 -10.29
CA MET A 62 -13.09 -10.30 -9.75
C MET A 62 -13.51 -11.72 -9.32
N ASP A 63 -14.68 -11.87 -8.69
CA ASP A 63 -15.17 -13.18 -8.24
C ASP A 63 -15.48 -14.10 -9.43
N ALA A 64 -16.14 -13.57 -10.46
CA ALA A 64 -16.47 -14.31 -11.67
C ALA A 64 -15.20 -14.69 -12.46
N LEU A 65 -14.25 -13.75 -12.59
CA LEU A 65 -12.95 -13.99 -13.21
C LEU A 65 -12.16 -15.07 -12.47
N THR A 66 -12.15 -15.02 -11.14
CA THR A 66 -11.44 -15.99 -10.30
C THR A 66 -11.99 -17.40 -10.49
N ALA A 67 -13.32 -17.56 -10.38
CA ALA A 67 -13.97 -18.85 -10.60
C ALA A 67 -13.67 -19.41 -12.00
N PHE A 68 -13.72 -18.56 -13.02
CA PHE A 68 -13.43 -18.93 -14.40
C PHE A 68 -11.97 -19.37 -14.59
N VAL A 69 -11.01 -18.60 -14.07
CA VAL A 69 -9.58 -18.90 -14.20
C VAL A 69 -9.23 -20.19 -13.48
N VAL A 70 -9.75 -20.42 -12.27
CA VAL A 70 -9.55 -21.66 -11.53
C VAL A 70 -10.13 -22.86 -12.30
N GLU A 71 -11.36 -22.74 -12.81
CA GLU A 71 -11.99 -23.78 -13.63
C GLU A 71 -11.13 -24.12 -14.85
N LYS A 72 -10.72 -23.10 -15.61
CA LYS A 72 -9.93 -23.29 -16.84
C LYS A 72 -8.54 -23.83 -16.58
N THR A 73 -7.93 -23.45 -15.46
CA THR A 73 -6.61 -23.95 -15.04
C THR A 73 -6.71 -25.44 -14.64
N LYS A 74 -7.80 -25.81 -13.96
CA LYS A 74 -8.07 -27.20 -13.59
C LYS A 74 -8.42 -28.08 -14.78
N GLU A 75 -9.22 -27.59 -15.73
CA GLU A 75 -9.62 -28.30 -16.95
C GLU A 75 -8.40 -28.79 -17.75
N VAL A 76 -7.38 -27.94 -17.85
CA VAL A 76 -6.13 -28.27 -18.56
C VAL A 76 -5.10 -28.92 -17.66
N GLN A 77 -5.44 -29.32 -16.43
CA GLN A 77 -4.52 -29.95 -15.47
C GLN A 77 -3.16 -29.24 -15.44
N ALA A 78 -3.19 -27.92 -15.24
CA ALA A 78 -1.98 -27.10 -15.24
C ALA A 78 -1.04 -27.54 -14.12
N ASP A 79 0.26 -27.52 -14.41
CA ASP A 79 1.33 -27.76 -13.44
C ASP A 79 1.88 -26.43 -12.88
N LEU A 80 1.66 -25.32 -13.58
CA LEU A 80 2.13 -23.98 -13.23
C LEU A 80 1.13 -22.93 -13.70
N PHE A 81 0.86 -21.94 -12.86
CA PHE A 81 0.10 -20.75 -13.23
C PHE A 81 0.97 -19.50 -13.16
N VAL A 82 1.02 -18.75 -14.26
CA VAL A 82 1.77 -17.51 -14.38
C VAL A 82 0.81 -16.36 -14.62
N ALA A 83 0.95 -15.27 -13.88
CA ALA A 83 0.23 -14.03 -14.12
C ALA A 83 1.23 -12.88 -14.28
N GLY A 84 0.99 -11.95 -15.21
CA GLY A 84 1.95 -10.87 -15.45
C GLY A 84 3.02 -11.24 -16.50
N PRO A 85 4.16 -10.51 -16.52
CA PRO A 85 4.54 -9.44 -15.60
C PRO A 85 3.67 -8.18 -15.75
N CYS A 86 3.41 -7.50 -14.64
CA CYS A 86 2.49 -6.38 -14.56
C CYS A 86 3.17 -5.01 -14.54
N PHE A 87 4.47 -4.93 -14.21
CA PHE A 87 5.17 -3.64 -14.03
C PHE A 87 4.37 -2.71 -13.11
N GLU A 88 4.17 -1.45 -13.49
CA GLU A 88 3.38 -0.46 -12.73
C GLU A 88 1.88 -0.49 -13.04
N ALA A 89 1.39 -1.44 -13.85
CA ALA A 89 -0.02 -1.51 -14.19
C ALA A 89 -0.84 -1.94 -12.96
N GLY A 90 -1.45 -0.97 -12.27
CA GLY A 90 -2.06 -1.18 -10.96
C GLY A 90 -3.27 -2.12 -10.98
N ARG A 91 -4.27 -1.86 -11.83
CA ARG A 91 -5.47 -2.73 -11.95
C ARG A 91 -5.08 -4.15 -12.36
N TYR A 92 -4.19 -4.26 -13.35
CA TYR A 92 -3.66 -5.55 -13.80
C TYR A 92 -2.94 -6.31 -12.68
N GLY A 93 -2.08 -5.63 -11.91
CA GLY A 93 -1.36 -6.25 -10.81
C GLY A 93 -2.27 -6.74 -9.69
N VAL A 94 -3.30 -5.97 -9.33
CA VAL A 94 -4.31 -6.43 -8.35
C VAL A 94 -5.02 -7.70 -8.84
N ALA A 95 -5.45 -7.72 -10.10
CA ALA A 95 -6.08 -8.90 -10.70
C ALA A 95 -5.13 -10.11 -10.72
N ALA A 96 -3.92 -9.93 -11.25
CA ALA A 96 -2.91 -10.98 -11.37
C ALA A 96 -2.55 -11.62 -10.03
N ALA A 97 -2.29 -10.81 -8.99
CA ALA A 97 -1.97 -11.32 -7.67
C ALA A 97 -3.18 -12.05 -7.03
N GLY A 98 -4.39 -11.49 -7.13
CA GLY A 98 -5.59 -12.14 -6.60
C GLY A 98 -5.82 -13.52 -7.24
N LEU A 99 -5.65 -13.62 -8.56
CA LEU A 99 -5.75 -14.89 -9.29
C LEU A 99 -4.67 -15.89 -8.87
N CYS A 100 -3.42 -15.46 -8.71
CA CYS A 100 -2.35 -16.32 -8.21
C CYS A 100 -2.68 -16.89 -6.82
N VAL A 101 -3.23 -16.08 -5.91
CA VAL A 101 -3.63 -16.56 -4.58
C VAL A 101 -4.75 -17.59 -4.68
N ALA A 102 -5.79 -17.31 -5.48
CA ALA A 102 -6.91 -18.23 -5.66
C ALA A 102 -6.46 -19.56 -6.26
N VAL A 103 -5.70 -19.53 -7.36
CA VAL A 103 -5.19 -20.73 -8.03
C VAL A 103 -4.28 -21.54 -7.11
N SER A 104 -3.35 -20.90 -6.41
CA SER A 104 -2.45 -21.59 -5.48
C SER A 104 -3.22 -22.26 -4.35
N SER A 105 -4.22 -21.57 -3.77
CA SER A 105 -4.98 -22.10 -2.63
C SER A 105 -5.98 -23.20 -3.01
N GLU A 106 -6.61 -23.12 -4.19
CA GLU A 106 -7.64 -24.08 -4.61
C GLU A 106 -7.08 -25.30 -5.36
N LEU A 107 -5.99 -25.14 -6.11
CA LEU A 107 -5.43 -26.19 -6.96
C LEU A 107 -4.11 -26.77 -6.43
N ASP A 108 -3.48 -26.15 -5.43
CA ASP A 108 -2.20 -26.58 -4.84
C ASP A 108 -1.08 -26.73 -5.89
N ILE A 109 -1.06 -25.82 -6.87
CA ILE A 109 -0.01 -25.72 -7.90
C ILE A 109 0.86 -24.49 -7.67
N PRO A 110 2.15 -24.53 -8.10
CA PRO A 110 3.02 -23.37 -8.03
C PRO A 110 2.45 -22.21 -8.86
N VAL A 111 2.63 -21.00 -8.34
CA VAL A 111 2.22 -19.76 -9.00
C VAL A 111 3.36 -18.75 -8.98
N VAL A 112 3.49 -17.96 -10.05
CA VAL A 112 4.46 -16.86 -10.09
C VAL A 112 3.85 -15.63 -10.75
N THR A 113 4.21 -14.46 -10.22
CA THR A 113 3.85 -13.17 -10.79
C THR A 113 5.01 -12.19 -10.67
N GLY A 114 5.03 -11.17 -11.53
CA GLY A 114 6.02 -10.10 -11.52
C GLY A 114 5.38 -8.73 -11.47
N MET A 115 5.82 -7.85 -10.57
CA MET A 115 5.25 -6.51 -10.39
C MET A 115 6.32 -5.51 -9.96
N ALA A 116 6.10 -4.22 -10.24
CA ALA A 116 6.89 -3.16 -9.62
C ALA A 116 6.53 -3.05 -8.14
N THR A 117 7.47 -2.63 -7.28
CA THR A 117 7.23 -2.44 -5.83
C THR A 117 6.04 -1.55 -5.50
N GLU A 118 5.79 -0.52 -6.32
CA GLU A 118 4.68 0.44 -6.14
C GLU A 118 3.32 -0.10 -6.61
N ASN A 119 3.28 -1.30 -7.21
CA ASN A 119 2.04 -1.87 -7.70
C ASN A 119 1.14 -2.28 -6.52
N PRO A 120 -0.14 -1.83 -6.46
CA PRO A 120 -1.04 -2.16 -5.35
C PRO A 120 -1.22 -3.66 -5.08
N GLY A 121 -1.07 -4.52 -6.11
CA GLY A 121 -1.12 -5.97 -5.95
C GLY A 121 -0.03 -6.53 -5.02
N VAL A 122 1.11 -5.83 -4.92
CA VAL A 122 2.21 -6.19 -4.01
C VAL A 122 1.78 -6.05 -2.55
N ASP A 123 1.27 -4.89 -2.16
CA ASP A 123 0.87 -4.65 -0.77
C ASP A 123 -0.26 -5.59 -0.32
N LEU A 124 -1.17 -5.93 -1.23
CA LEU A 124 -2.29 -6.83 -0.95
C LEU A 124 -1.86 -8.29 -0.75
N HIS A 125 -0.86 -8.78 -1.49
CA HIS A 125 -0.59 -10.21 -1.61
C HIS A 125 0.86 -10.65 -1.42
N ARG A 126 1.82 -9.75 -1.15
CA ARG A 126 3.24 -10.11 -0.91
C ARG A 126 3.44 -11.09 0.24
N GLN A 127 2.54 -11.11 1.24
CA GLN A 127 2.63 -12.09 2.32
C GLN A 127 2.27 -13.51 1.84
N SER A 128 1.45 -13.65 0.81
CA SER A 128 1.01 -14.96 0.30
C SER A 128 1.84 -15.44 -0.90
N LEU A 129 2.41 -14.53 -1.69
CA LEU A 129 3.06 -14.83 -2.96
C LEU A 129 4.55 -14.49 -2.97
N PHE A 130 5.32 -15.19 -3.82
CA PHE A 130 6.61 -14.71 -4.28
C PHE A 130 6.41 -13.85 -5.54
N ILE A 131 6.57 -12.54 -5.39
CA ILE A 131 6.36 -11.57 -6.46
C ILE A 131 7.72 -11.11 -6.97
N VAL A 132 8.09 -11.46 -8.19
CA VAL A 132 9.35 -11.01 -8.81
C VAL A 132 9.31 -9.49 -9.02
N ASP A 133 10.36 -8.78 -8.66
CA ASP A 133 10.45 -7.35 -8.95
C ASP A 133 10.65 -7.15 -10.46
N SER A 134 9.61 -6.69 -11.14
CA SER A 134 9.65 -6.45 -12.57
C SER A 134 10.23 -5.07 -12.94
N GLY A 135 10.47 -4.20 -11.96
CA GLY A 135 10.73 -2.79 -12.20
C GLY A 135 9.58 -2.08 -12.93
N GLN A 136 9.86 -0.88 -13.42
CA GLN A 136 8.83 0.02 -13.98
C GLN A 136 8.63 -0.11 -15.49
N ASN A 137 9.62 -0.63 -16.22
CA ASN A 137 9.68 -0.52 -17.67
C ASN A 137 9.61 -1.87 -18.38
N ALA A 138 8.65 -2.01 -19.29
CA ALA A 138 8.50 -3.18 -20.15
C ALA A 138 9.71 -3.46 -21.06
N ALA A 139 10.65 -2.52 -21.23
CA ALA A 139 11.93 -2.77 -21.90
C ALA A 139 12.75 -3.90 -21.24
N ALA A 140 12.56 -4.13 -19.94
CA ALA A 140 13.20 -5.22 -19.20
C ALA A 140 12.45 -6.57 -19.29
N MET A 141 11.45 -6.71 -20.17
CA MET A 141 10.57 -7.88 -20.27
C MET A 141 11.31 -9.22 -20.25
N ARG A 142 12.37 -9.37 -21.06
CA ARG A 142 13.12 -10.62 -21.15
C ARG A 142 13.78 -10.99 -19.84
N ASP A 143 14.40 -10.03 -19.17
CA ASP A 143 15.10 -10.25 -17.90
C ASP A 143 14.09 -10.59 -16.80
N VAL A 144 12.94 -9.90 -16.77
CA VAL A 144 11.86 -10.17 -15.81
C VAL A 144 11.27 -11.57 -16.00
N LEU A 145 10.95 -11.94 -17.24
CA LEU A 145 10.43 -13.29 -17.54
C LEU A 145 11.46 -14.38 -17.24
N THR A 146 12.76 -14.10 -17.38
CA THR A 146 13.83 -15.03 -16.99
C THR A 146 13.80 -15.29 -15.49
N LYS A 147 13.75 -14.22 -14.67
CA LYS A 147 13.63 -14.36 -13.20
C LYS A 147 12.33 -15.05 -12.78
N MET A 148 11.20 -14.73 -13.43
CA MET A 148 9.92 -15.40 -13.17
C MET A 148 9.98 -16.90 -13.50
N SER A 149 10.65 -17.26 -14.61
CA SER A 149 10.87 -18.65 -15.00
C SER A 149 11.73 -19.41 -13.99
N GLU A 150 12.84 -18.82 -13.54
CA GLU A 150 13.73 -19.40 -12.53
C GLU A 150 12.99 -19.64 -11.21
N MET A 151 12.20 -18.66 -10.76
CA MET A 151 11.34 -18.79 -9.58
C MET A 151 10.29 -19.90 -9.76
N ALA A 152 9.65 -19.97 -10.93
CA ALA A 152 8.66 -21.00 -11.24
C ALA A 152 9.25 -22.41 -11.17
N HIS A 153 10.44 -22.63 -11.74
CA HIS A 153 11.13 -23.92 -11.65
C HIS A 153 11.45 -24.31 -10.21
N LYS A 154 12.01 -23.39 -9.42
CA LYS A 154 12.29 -23.66 -8.00
C LYS A 154 11.03 -24.01 -7.22
N LEU A 155 9.92 -23.32 -7.47
CA LEU A 155 8.64 -23.61 -6.82
C LEU A 155 8.07 -24.97 -7.25
N ALA A 156 8.14 -25.30 -8.54
CA ALA A 156 7.67 -26.58 -9.07
C ALA A 156 8.49 -27.78 -8.57
N GLU A 157 9.80 -27.59 -8.37
CA GLU A 157 10.70 -28.61 -7.83
C GLU A 157 10.65 -28.73 -6.29
N GLY A 158 9.95 -27.81 -5.61
CA GLY A 158 9.92 -27.75 -4.14
C GLY A 158 11.26 -27.34 -3.52
N CYS A 159 12.10 -26.63 -4.28
CA CYS A 159 13.38 -26.12 -3.81
C CYS A 159 13.20 -25.04 -2.73
N GLN A 160 14.17 -24.93 -1.83
CA GLN A 160 14.20 -23.85 -0.84
C GLN A 160 14.45 -22.51 -1.54
N ILE A 161 13.53 -21.56 -1.38
CA ILE A 161 13.68 -20.20 -1.90
C ILE A 161 14.56 -19.38 -0.95
N GLY A 162 15.60 -18.75 -1.49
CA GLY A 162 16.53 -17.88 -0.77
C GLY A 162 15.95 -16.53 -0.35
N SER A 163 16.83 -15.60 -0.01
CA SER A 163 16.45 -14.24 0.38
C SER A 163 15.88 -13.44 -0.80
N PRO A 164 15.08 -12.38 -0.54
CA PRO A 164 14.58 -11.49 -1.58
C PRO A 164 15.68 -10.94 -2.51
N GLU A 165 16.86 -10.64 -1.97
CA GLU A 165 17.99 -10.08 -2.71
C GLU A 165 18.65 -11.11 -3.64
N GLU A 166 18.84 -12.35 -3.17
CA GLU A 166 19.43 -13.44 -3.97
C GLU A 166 18.50 -13.88 -5.11
N GLU A 167 17.20 -13.89 -4.86
CA GLU A 167 16.18 -14.48 -5.73
C GLU A 167 15.41 -13.44 -6.56
N GLY A 168 15.59 -12.14 -6.27
CA GLY A 168 14.98 -11.06 -7.03
C GLY A 168 13.46 -10.92 -6.86
N TYR A 169 12.90 -11.35 -5.73
CA TYR A 169 11.49 -11.12 -5.39
C TYR A 169 11.33 -10.00 -4.36
N ILE A 170 10.15 -9.36 -4.35
CA ILE A 170 9.83 -8.30 -3.40
C ILE A 170 9.66 -8.88 -2.00
N ALA A 171 10.30 -8.24 -1.02
CA ALA A 171 10.27 -8.67 0.37
C ALA A 171 8.84 -8.85 0.88
N ARG A 172 8.56 -10.05 1.40
CA ARG A 172 7.21 -10.47 1.83
C ARG A 172 6.80 -9.92 3.20
N GLY A 173 7.75 -9.31 3.93
CA GLY A 173 7.52 -8.85 5.30
C GLY A 173 7.32 -9.99 6.31
N ILE A 174 7.83 -11.19 6.00
CA ILE A 174 7.76 -12.38 6.86
C ILE A 174 9.11 -12.57 7.54
N LEU A 175 9.10 -12.61 8.87
CA LEU A 175 10.28 -13.00 9.65
C LEU A 175 10.44 -14.52 9.58
N LYS A 176 11.62 -14.98 9.20
CA LYS A 176 12.01 -16.38 9.21
C LYS A 176 13.24 -16.55 10.06
N ASP A 177 13.24 -17.60 10.88
CA ASP A 177 14.43 -18.01 11.61
C ASP A 177 15.45 -18.61 10.62
N ALA A 178 16.71 -18.21 10.77
CA ALA A 178 17.81 -18.71 9.97
C ALA A 178 19.05 -18.92 10.85
N PHE A 179 19.85 -19.92 10.51
CA PHE A 179 21.18 -20.06 11.07
C PHE A 179 22.11 -19.09 10.35
N VAL A 180 22.79 -18.25 11.12
CA VAL A 180 23.71 -17.22 10.61
C VAL A 180 25.07 -17.41 11.26
N GLU A 181 26.13 -17.05 10.54
CA GLU A 181 27.51 -17.23 11.01
C GLU A 181 27.82 -16.29 12.19
N ASP A 182 27.51 -15.01 12.02
CA ASP A 182 27.73 -13.97 13.03
C ASP A 182 26.51 -13.80 13.93
N THR A 183 26.75 -13.56 15.22
CA THR A 183 25.70 -13.20 16.17
C THR A 183 25.15 -11.79 15.90
N ALA A 184 23.92 -11.51 16.36
CA ALA A 184 23.33 -10.18 16.23
C ALA A 184 24.20 -9.07 16.88
N ALA A 185 24.93 -9.40 17.95
CA ALA A 185 25.84 -8.47 18.61
C ALA A 185 27.06 -8.13 17.74
N GLU A 186 27.67 -9.13 17.10
CA GLU A 186 28.81 -8.93 16.19
C GLU A 186 28.40 -8.09 14.98
N ARG A 187 27.27 -8.40 14.36
CA ARG A 187 26.75 -7.64 13.20
C ARG A 187 26.40 -6.20 13.57
N LEU A 188 25.78 -5.98 14.75
CA LEU A 188 25.50 -4.64 15.25
C LEU A 188 26.79 -3.81 15.45
N VAL A 189 27.81 -4.40 16.07
CA VAL A 189 29.09 -3.72 16.30
C VAL A 189 29.79 -3.43 14.96
N ALA A 190 29.77 -4.36 14.01
CA ALA A 190 30.32 -4.16 12.68
C ALA A 190 29.62 -3.01 11.93
N MET A 191 28.28 -3.02 11.90
CA MET A 191 27.48 -1.94 11.29
C MET A 191 27.74 -0.59 11.97
N LEU A 192 27.82 -0.54 13.30
CA LEU A 192 28.08 0.70 14.04
C LEU A 192 29.48 1.23 13.74
N SER A 193 30.49 0.36 13.72
CA SER A 193 31.87 0.74 13.38
C SER A 193 31.94 1.31 11.97
N ALA A 194 31.34 0.63 10.99
CA ALA A 194 31.29 1.09 9.60
C ALA A 194 30.61 2.47 9.51
N LYS A 195 29.46 2.63 10.17
CA LYS A 195 28.73 3.92 10.22
C LYS A 195 29.58 5.06 10.79
N VAL A 196 30.29 4.82 11.90
CA VAL A 196 31.15 5.84 12.54
C VAL A 196 32.33 6.22 11.66
N ASN A 197 32.85 5.28 10.86
CA ASN A 197 33.95 5.50 9.94
C ASN A 197 33.53 6.04 8.57
N GLY A 198 32.22 6.19 8.31
CA GLY A 198 31.70 6.57 6.99
C GLY A 198 31.85 5.49 5.92
N GLU A 199 32.01 4.23 6.35
CA GLU A 199 32.07 3.06 5.48
C GLU A 199 30.65 2.57 5.14
N TYR A 200 30.53 1.82 4.05
CA TYR A 200 29.27 1.20 3.67
C TYR A 200 28.86 0.14 4.69
N PHE A 201 27.58 0.11 5.03
CA PHE A 201 26.94 -0.99 5.75
C PHE A 201 25.51 -1.18 5.25
N ALA A 202 25.03 -2.41 5.22
CA ALA A 202 23.64 -2.73 4.94
C ALA A 202 22.86 -2.82 6.27
N SER A 203 21.78 -2.06 6.40
CA SER A 203 20.91 -2.15 7.59
C SER A 203 20.05 -3.42 7.52
N GLU A 204 20.09 -4.23 8.57
CA GLU A 204 19.17 -5.38 8.72
C GLU A 204 17.72 -4.93 8.97
N LEU A 205 17.53 -3.67 9.37
CA LEU A 205 16.22 -3.04 9.49
C LEU A 205 16.06 -2.04 8.33
N PRO A 206 15.36 -2.41 7.23
CA PRO A 206 15.08 -1.46 6.16
C PRO A 206 14.25 -0.32 6.74
N ALA A 207 14.65 0.92 6.43
CA ALA A 207 13.84 2.07 6.80
C ALA A 207 12.48 1.98 6.08
N PRO A 208 11.36 2.29 6.76
CA PRO A 208 10.07 2.35 6.10
C PRO A 208 10.15 3.40 4.98
N SER A 209 9.81 3.00 3.75
CA SER A 209 9.63 3.92 2.64
C SER A 209 8.23 4.53 2.74
N PHE A 210 8.16 5.86 2.79
CA PHE A 210 6.91 6.58 2.67
C PHE A 210 6.87 7.23 1.28
N PRO A 211 5.80 7.04 0.50
CA PRO A 211 5.69 7.71 -0.79
C PRO A 211 5.74 9.21 -0.58
N ALA A 212 6.49 9.90 -1.44
CA ALA A 212 6.54 11.35 -1.42
C ALA A 212 5.14 11.92 -1.68
N ILE A 213 4.63 12.73 -0.76
CA ILE A 213 3.37 13.44 -0.93
C ILE A 213 3.70 14.82 -1.51
N THR A 214 3.10 15.15 -2.66
CA THR A 214 3.26 16.47 -3.27
C THR A 214 2.74 17.53 -2.30
N SER A 215 3.61 18.48 -1.93
CA SER A 215 3.21 19.61 -1.10
C SER A 215 2.13 20.44 -1.80
N PRO A 216 1.08 20.88 -1.09
CA PRO A 216 0.09 21.79 -1.67
C PRO A 216 0.73 23.13 -2.03
N ALA A 217 0.09 23.87 -2.94
CA ALA A 217 0.50 25.24 -3.22
C ALA A 217 0.39 26.09 -1.94
N PRO A 218 1.33 27.03 -1.71
CA PRO A 218 1.28 27.88 -0.53
C PRO A 218 0.07 28.83 -0.59
N VAL A 219 -0.55 29.07 0.57
CA VAL A 219 -1.56 30.12 0.72
C VAL A 219 -0.86 31.48 0.67
N VAL A 220 -1.20 32.29 -0.33
CA VAL A 220 -0.47 33.54 -0.62
C VAL A 220 -0.76 34.64 0.40
N ASP A 221 -2.00 34.71 0.90
CA ASP A 221 -2.46 35.75 1.81
C ASP A 221 -3.24 35.13 2.98
N MET A 222 -2.54 34.88 4.08
CA MET A 222 -3.12 34.27 5.28
C MET A 222 -4.23 35.14 5.89
N SER A 223 -4.17 36.46 5.75
CA SER A 223 -5.16 37.38 6.32
C SER A 223 -6.56 37.24 5.72
N LYS A 224 -6.69 36.47 4.63
CA LYS A 224 -7.98 36.12 3.99
C LYS A 224 -8.28 34.62 4.08
N ALA A 225 -7.36 33.84 4.60
CA ALA A 225 -7.44 32.39 4.60
C ALA A 225 -8.35 31.90 5.72
N LYS A 226 -9.17 30.90 5.39
CA LYS A 226 -9.88 30.11 6.38
C LYS A 226 -9.04 28.92 6.82
N VAL A 227 -8.72 28.87 8.11
CA VAL A 227 -7.80 27.90 8.70
C VAL A 227 -8.58 26.87 9.53
N ALA A 228 -8.29 25.58 9.37
CA ALA A 228 -8.85 24.52 10.21
C ALA A 228 -7.75 23.81 11.02
N ILE A 229 -8.16 23.17 12.12
CA ILE A 229 -7.28 22.33 12.93
C ILE A 229 -7.70 20.88 12.79
N ILE A 230 -6.73 20.01 12.54
CA ILE A 230 -6.86 18.56 12.65
C ILE A 230 -5.86 18.09 13.71
N THR A 231 -6.25 17.16 14.56
CA THR A 231 -5.33 16.49 15.48
C THR A 231 -5.43 14.97 15.36
N ASP A 232 -4.30 14.29 15.36
CA ASP A 232 -4.24 12.83 15.59
C ASP A 232 -3.86 12.49 17.03
N GLY A 233 -3.69 13.49 17.90
CA GLY A 233 -3.33 13.32 19.31
C GLY A 233 -4.51 12.94 20.21
N GLY A 234 -5.69 12.71 19.64
CA GLY A 234 -6.84 12.12 20.32
C GLY A 234 -7.62 13.04 21.25
N LEU A 235 -7.58 14.37 21.09
CA LEU A 235 -8.40 15.26 21.91
C LEU A 235 -9.89 15.12 21.55
N VAL A 236 -10.74 14.81 22.51
CA VAL A 236 -12.18 14.65 22.32
C VAL A 236 -12.94 15.39 23.42
N PRO A 237 -14.19 15.84 23.20
CA PRO A 237 -15.04 16.34 24.28
C PRO A 237 -15.20 15.30 25.38
N ALA A 238 -15.37 15.77 26.62
CA ALA A 238 -15.58 14.92 27.78
C ALA A 238 -16.66 13.85 27.53
N GLY A 239 -16.35 12.60 27.84
CA GLY A 239 -17.21 11.44 27.58
C GLY A 239 -17.07 10.83 26.18
N ASN A 240 -16.18 11.34 25.33
CA ASN A 240 -15.83 10.78 24.01
C ASN A 240 -17.07 10.41 23.17
N PRO A 241 -17.84 11.41 22.70
CA PRO A 241 -19.16 11.18 22.10
C PRO A 241 -19.12 10.30 20.84
N ASP A 242 -18.05 10.36 20.07
CA ASP A 242 -17.85 9.55 18.87
C ASP A 242 -17.23 8.17 19.16
N ASN A 243 -16.93 7.86 20.43
CA ASN A 243 -16.27 6.63 20.86
C ASN A 243 -14.98 6.35 20.06
N ILE A 244 -14.14 7.38 19.90
CA ILE A 244 -12.84 7.27 19.23
C ILE A 244 -11.95 6.37 20.08
N SER A 245 -11.43 5.30 19.49
CA SER A 245 -10.52 4.37 20.18
C SER A 245 -9.17 5.05 20.48
N ALA A 246 -8.59 4.74 21.64
CA ALA A 246 -7.30 5.31 22.06
C ALA A 246 -6.08 4.69 21.35
N TRP A 247 -6.31 3.69 20.50
CA TRP A 247 -5.36 3.05 19.60
C TRP A 247 -6.10 2.52 18.38
N ALA A 248 -5.45 2.50 17.22
CA ALA A 248 -5.97 2.01 15.95
C ALA A 248 -7.40 2.51 15.65
N ALA A 249 -7.64 3.82 15.84
CA ALA A 249 -8.96 4.41 15.66
C ALA A 249 -9.49 4.16 14.24
N THR A 250 -10.72 3.68 14.13
CA THR A 250 -11.42 3.44 12.86
C THR A 250 -12.35 4.59 12.48
N ASN A 251 -12.46 5.61 13.33
CA ASN A 251 -13.35 6.75 13.25
C ASN A 251 -12.62 8.04 13.65
N TRP A 252 -13.31 9.15 13.44
CA TRP A 252 -12.88 10.51 13.74
C TRP A 252 -14.10 11.35 14.11
N GLY A 253 -13.87 12.50 14.76
CA GLY A 253 -14.93 13.42 15.18
C GLY A 253 -14.65 14.86 14.76
N ALA A 254 -15.70 15.66 14.64
CA ALA A 254 -15.64 17.11 14.37
C ALA A 254 -16.35 17.88 15.48
N TYR A 255 -15.62 18.74 16.18
CA TYR A 255 -16.10 19.33 17.42
C TYR A 255 -16.13 20.86 17.34
N ASP A 256 -17.26 21.44 17.75
CA ASP A 256 -17.50 22.88 17.69
C ASP A 256 -16.66 23.67 18.71
N ILE A 257 -16.07 24.75 18.21
CA ILE A 257 -15.26 25.74 18.95
C ILE A 257 -15.74 27.17 18.65
N SER A 258 -17.00 27.32 18.24
CA SER A 258 -17.62 28.61 17.96
C SER A 258 -17.64 29.46 19.24
N GLY A 259 -17.09 30.67 19.17
CA GLY A 259 -17.05 31.61 20.30
C GLY A 259 -16.18 31.16 21.47
N LYS A 260 -15.27 30.20 21.26
CA LYS A 260 -14.24 29.82 22.23
C LYS A 260 -12.94 30.56 21.93
N ASP A 261 -12.41 31.24 22.95
CA ASP A 261 -11.10 31.90 22.94
C ASP A 261 -9.96 30.95 23.37
N GLY A 262 -10.30 29.71 23.73
CA GLY A 262 -9.39 28.67 24.21
C GLY A 262 -10.17 27.47 24.72
N LEU A 263 -9.48 26.36 24.94
CA LEU A 263 -10.07 25.10 25.39
C LEU A 263 -9.81 24.89 26.89
N GLN A 264 -10.82 24.40 27.61
CA GLN A 264 -10.74 24.17 29.05
C GLN A 264 -10.61 22.69 29.36
N GLY A 265 -9.73 22.32 30.30
CA GLY A 265 -9.44 20.93 30.63
C GLY A 265 -10.67 20.10 30.98
N ASP A 266 -11.60 20.63 31.77
CA ASP A 266 -12.80 19.90 32.21
C ASP A 266 -13.79 19.58 31.06
N ASP A 267 -13.70 20.28 29.93
CA ASP A 267 -14.58 20.09 28.77
C ASP A 267 -14.07 19.00 27.80
N TYR A 268 -12.82 18.54 27.97
CA TYR A 268 -12.13 17.65 27.04
C TYR A 268 -11.40 16.52 27.76
N GLU A 269 -11.19 15.42 27.05
CA GLU A 269 -10.36 14.30 27.47
C GLU A 269 -9.50 13.81 26.30
N VAL A 270 -8.51 12.96 26.57
CA VAL A 270 -7.59 12.44 25.56
C VAL A 270 -7.82 10.95 25.33
N SER A 271 -8.29 10.60 24.13
CA SER A 271 -8.34 9.22 23.63
C SER A 271 -7.07 8.88 22.86
N HIS A 272 -5.96 8.81 23.58
CA HIS A 272 -4.66 8.44 23.01
C HIS A 272 -3.74 7.88 24.11
N ARG A 273 -3.06 6.77 23.84
CA ARG A 273 -2.16 6.10 24.83
C ARG A 273 -0.68 6.19 24.51
N GLY A 274 -0.30 6.96 23.49
CA GLY A 274 1.08 7.06 22.99
C GLY A 274 1.95 8.12 23.69
N TYR A 275 1.37 8.97 24.55
CA TYR A 275 2.10 10.03 25.25
C TYR A 275 1.48 10.29 26.64
N ASP A 276 2.15 11.12 27.44
CA ASP A 276 1.66 11.57 28.75
C ASP A 276 0.60 12.66 28.61
N THR A 277 -0.67 12.28 28.81
CA THR A 277 -1.84 13.12 28.53
C THR A 277 -2.05 14.25 29.53
N ARG A 278 -1.44 14.17 30.72
CA ARG A 278 -1.70 15.09 31.85
C ARG A 278 -1.56 16.56 31.46
N TYR A 279 -0.59 16.87 30.60
CA TYR A 279 -0.32 18.25 30.18
C TYR A 279 -1.37 18.78 29.22
N VAL A 280 -1.92 17.93 28.34
CA VAL A 280 -3.01 18.28 27.42
C VAL A 280 -4.33 18.34 28.18
N GLU A 281 -4.59 17.41 29.10
CA GLU A 281 -5.79 17.43 29.96
C GLU A 281 -5.84 18.69 30.84
N GLN A 282 -4.70 19.21 31.29
CA GLN A 282 -4.65 20.48 32.03
C GLN A 282 -4.90 21.71 31.14
N SER A 283 -4.52 21.66 29.87
CA SER A 283 -4.57 22.77 28.91
C SER A 283 -4.65 22.20 27.50
N PRO A 284 -5.86 21.93 26.99
CA PRO A 284 -6.04 21.26 25.70
C PRO A 284 -5.50 22.04 24.50
N ASP A 285 -5.36 23.36 24.65
CA ASP A 285 -4.72 24.25 23.68
C ASP A 285 -3.27 23.85 23.33
N ARG A 286 -2.59 23.10 24.21
CA ARG A 286 -1.26 22.55 23.90
C ARG A 286 -1.26 21.56 22.73
N LEU A 287 -2.40 20.92 22.47
CA LEU A 287 -2.58 19.99 21.36
C LEU A 287 -3.45 20.59 20.25
N VAL A 288 -4.51 21.33 20.60
CA VAL A 288 -5.42 21.96 19.64
C VAL A 288 -5.42 23.46 19.91
N PRO A 289 -4.51 24.24 19.29
CA PRO A 289 -4.14 25.60 19.72
C PRO A 289 -5.20 26.64 19.32
N VAL A 290 -6.38 26.56 19.91
CA VAL A 290 -7.49 27.49 19.64
C VAL A 290 -7.13 28.86 20.16
N ASP A 291 -6.56 28.95 21.36
CA ASP A 291 -6.09 30.20 21.95
C ASP A 291 -5.19 31.02 21.02
N ALA A 292 -4.10 30.43 20.55
CA ALA A 292 -3.14 31.08 19.68
C ALA A 292 -3.77 31.45 18.33
N LEU A 293 -4.62 30.59 17.76
CA LEU A 293 -5.24 30.88 16.46
C LEU A 293 -6.30 31.97 16.55
N ARG A 294 -7.00 32.10 17.68
CA ARG A 294 -7.91 33.23 17.94
C ARG A 294 -7.13 34.54 18.09
N GLU A 295 -5.99 34.54 18.78
CA GLU A 295 -5.12 35.73 18.83
C GLU A 295 -4.63 36.17 17.43
N LEU A 296 -4.29 35.19 16.58
CA LEU A 296 -3.87 35.45 15.19
C LEU A 296 -5.02 35.97 14.32
N GLU A 297 -6.25 35.49 14.53
CA GLU A 297 -7.46 35.96 13.87
C GLU A 297 -7.78 37.40 14.28
N GLU A 298 -7.78 37.70 15.59
CA GLU A 298 -7.98 39.06 16.11
C GLU A 298 -6.94 40.06 15.60
N SER A 299 -5.70 39.60 15.41
CA SER A 299 -4.59 40.39 14.88
C SER A 299 -4.59 40.52 13.35
N ASN A 300 -5.59 39.99 12.65
CA ASN A 300 -5.68 39.91 11.18
C ASN A 300 -4.47 39.23 10.50
N ILE A 301 -3.81 38.30 11.21
CA ILE A 301 -2.74 37.47 10.64
C ILE A 301 -3.36 36.32 9.84
N ILE A 302 -4.47 35.76 10.34
CA ILE A 302 -5.33 34.84 9.59
C ILE A 302 -6.70 35.48 9.33
N GLY A 303 -7.42 35.01 8.31
CA GLY A 303 -8.74 35.55 7.97
C GLY A 303 -9.85 35.03 8.86
N GLU A 304 -9.94 33.70 9.01
CA GLU A 304 -10.94 33.06 9.86
C GLU A 304 -10.39 31.74 10.42
N LEU A 305 -10.58 31.48 11.72
CA LEU A 305 -10.44 30.14 12.28
C LEU A 305 -11.78 29.39 12.17
N HIS A 306 -11.76 28.26 11.46
CA HIS A 306 -12.93 27.40 11.29
C HIS A 306 -13.52 26.99 12.63
N ASN A 307 -14.84 27.07 12.73
CA ASN A 307 -15.58 26.81 13.95
C ASN A 307 -15.57 25.36 14.44
N LYS A 308 -14.87 24.45 13.76
CA LYS A 308 -14.69 23.07 14.20
C LYS A 308 -13.22 22.67 14.12
N PHE A 309 -12.79 21.84 15.07
CA PHE A 309 -11.58 21.04 14.90
C PHE A 309 -11.95 19.58 14.65
N PHE A 310 -11.04 18.88 13.96
CA PHE A 310 -11.18 17.48 13.60
C PHE A 310 -10.23 16.65 14.44
N SER A 311 -10.66 15.50 14.93
CA SER A 311 -9.86 14.67 15.83
C SER A 311 -9.94 13.19 15.49
N THR A 312 -8.80 12.52 15.61
CA THR A 312 -8.68 11.06 15.64
C THR A 312 -7.52 10.65 16.56
N SER A 313 -7.27 9.35 16.68
CA SER A 313 -6.13 8.78 17.42
C SER A 313 -5.14 8.13 16.44
N GLY A 314 -3.94 8.70 16.32
CA GLY A 314 -2.88 8.24 15.42
C GLY A 314 -2.15 6.98 15.90
N LEU A 315 -2.30 6.61 17.17
CA LEU A 315 -1.55 5.50 17.78
C LEU A 315 -1.83 4.15 17.09
N VAL A 316 -0.78 3.52 16.54
CA VAL A 316 -0.83 2.17 15.93
C VAL A 316 -1.89 2.07 14.82
N ASN A 317 -2.12 3.15 14.08
CA ASN A 317 -3.10 3.15 13.00
C ASN A 317 -2.48 2.64 11.69
N PRO A 318 -3.02 1.57 11.05
CA PRO A 318 -2.51 1.10 9.76
C PRO A 318 -2.58 2.19 8.68
N ILE A 319 -1.54 2.29 7.84
CA ILE A 319 -1.43 3.32 6.78
C ILE A 319 -2.69 3.38 5.90
N ALA A 320 -3.24 2.23 5.52
CA ALA A 320 -4.45 2.15 4.70
C ALA A 320 -5.66 2.80 5.40
N ASN A 321 -5.82 2.58 6.70
CA ASN A 321 -6.90 3.18 7.49
C ASN A 321 -6.66 4.68 7.69
N SER A 322 -5.43 5.11 8.01
CA SER A 322 -5.08 6.53 8.12
C SER A 322 -5.33 7.30 6.81
N ARG A 323 -5.05 6.69 5.65
CA ARG A 323 -5.37 7.27 4.34
C ARG A 323 -6.87 7.44 4.13
N ARG A 324 -7.70 6.49 4.58
CA ARG A 324 -9.16 6.59 4.51
C ARG A 324 -9.68 7.73 5.38
N LEU A 325 -9.31 7.76 6.66
CA LEU A 325 -9.71 8.82 7.60
C LEU A 325 -9.29 10.21 7.08
N GLY A 326 -8.06 10.34 6.59
CA GLY A 326 -7.55 11.59 6.02
C GLY A 326 -8.34 12.05 4.78
N ARG A 327 -8.80 11.12 3.92
CA ARG A 327 -9.65 11.46 2.76
C ARG A 327 -11.04 11.96 3.19
N GLU A 328 -11.67 11.27 4.14
CA GLU A 328 -12.99 11.66 4.67
C GLU A 328 -12.95 13.05 5.33
N ILE A 329 -11.91 13.33 6.12
CA ILE A 329 -11.72 14.66 6.73
C ILE A 329 -11.45 15.71 5.63
N ALA A 330 -10.60 15.39 4.65
CA ALA A 330 -10.29 16.30 3.55
C ALA A 330 -11.51 16.64 2.68
N GLU A 331 -12.46 15.71 2.52
CA GLU A 331 -13.75 15.97 1.86
C GLU A 331 -14.56 17.02 2.62
N GLN A 332 -14.70 16.89 3.95
CA GLN A 332 -15.41 17.91 4.75
C GLN A 332 -14.72 19.27 4.76
N LEU A 333 -13.39 19.30 4.73
CA LEU A 333 -12.62 20.55 4.66
C LEU A 333 -12.82 21.26 3.31
N LYS A 334 -12.90 20.51 2.22
CA LYS A 334 -13.24 21.07 0.90
C LYS A 334 -14.66 21.63 0.86
N GLU A 335 -15.62 20.90 1.42
CA GLU A 335 -17.02 21.37 1.53
C GLU A 335 -17.14 22.64 2.38
N SER A 336 -16.24 22.81 3.35
CA SER A 336 -16.19 23.98 4.24
C SER A 336 -15.35 25.13 3.71
N GLU A 337 -14.84 25.02 2.48
CA GLU A 337 -13.98 26.00 1.79
C GLU A 337 -12.76 26.40 2.63
N ILE A 338 -12.06 25.41 3.21
CA ILE A 338 -10.85 25.63 4.01
C ILE A 338 -9.63 25.82 3.09
N ASP A 339 -8.86 26.88 3.34
CA ASP A 339 -7.66 27.22 2.58
C ASP A 339 -6.39 26.61 3.18
N ALA A 340 -6.34 26.49 4.51
CA ALA A 340 -5.18 26.02 5.24
C ALA A 340 -5.57 25.09 6.39
N VAL A 341 -4.70 24.13 6.69
CA VAL A 341 -4.88 23.18 7.78
C VAL A 341 -3.64 23.15 8.65
N ILE A 342 -3.83 23.19 9.96
CA ILE A 342 -2.82 22.85 10.94
C ILE A 342 -3.10 21.43 11.42
N LEU A 343 -2.20 20.51 11.11
CA LEU A 343 -2.22 19.14 11.63
C LEU A 343 -1.31 19.08 12.87
N THR A 344 -1.90 18.88 14.04
CA THR A 344 -1.15 18.69 15.29
C THR A 344 -1.02 17.21 15.64
N SER A 345 0.09 16.87 16.28
CA SER A 345 0.42 15.51 16.74
C SER A 345 1.19 15.57 18.06
N THR A 346 1.58 14.40 18.59
CA THR A 346 2.03 14.20 19.98
C THR A 346 3.53 14.03 20.14
#